data_AF-A0A1X2G234-F1
#
_entry.id   AF-A0A1X2G234-F1
#
_cell.length_a   1.000
_cell.length_b   1.000
_cell.length_c   1.000
_cell.angle_alpha   90.00
_cell.angle_beta   90.00
_cell.angle_gamma   90.00
#
_symmetry.space_group_name_H-M   'P 1'
#
loop_
_entity.id
_entity.type
_entity.pdbx_description
1 polymer ?
#
loop_
_entity_poly.entity_id
_entity_poly.type
_entity_poly.pdbx_seq_one_letter_code
_entity_poly.pdbx_strand_id
1 'polypeptide(L)'
;MSTQPSLRAQVMKIGRTGSSVVSFQEDDAQCPQCKSDKYLNPNLKLMVSPCFHKMCEQCIDMLFSGGPAPCPECHLMLRKNQFMSQIFEDLSVEKEVRIRIRVAKVFNKRPEDFSSLRLYNDYLEEVEDISNF
;
A
#
# COMPACT_ATOMS: atom_id res chain seq x y z
N MET A 1 21.54 -32.46 2.14
CA MET A 1 20.09 -32.51 2.43
C MET A 1 19.78 -31.28 3.26
N SER A 2 19.50 -30.17 2.56
CA SER A 2 19.41 -28.84 3.14
C SER A 2 17.95 -28.56 3.45
N THR A 3 17.62 -28.50 4.74
CA THR A 3 16.30 -28.22 5.27
C THR A 3 15.90 -26.77 4.96
N GLN A 4 14.79 -26.59 4.23
CA GLN A 4 14.13 -25.31 4.07
C GLN A 4 13.53 -24.85 5.42
N PRO A 5 13.70 -23.58 5.84
CA PRO A 5 12.92 -23.05 6.95
C PRO A 5 11.51 -22.69 6.49
N SER A 6 10.54 -23.10 7.31
CA SER A 6 9.10 -22.96 7.09
C SER A 6 8.67 -21.49 6.95
N LEU A 7 7.95 -21.17 5.87
CA LEU A 7 7.14 -19.97 5.76
C LEU A 7 6.05 -20.02 6.84
N ARG A 8 6.24 -19.27 7.93
CA ARG A 8 5.17 -19.02 8.89
C ARG A 8 4.14 -18.12 8.20
N ALA A 9 2.99 -18.71 7.91
CA ALA A 9 1.79 -18.03 7.46
C ALA A 9 1.39 -16.96 8.48
N GLN A 10 1.66 -15.69 8.16
CA GLN A 10 1.15 -14.56 8.92
C GLN A 10 -0.22 -14.19 8.32
N VAL A 11 -1.28 -14.84 8.80
CA VAL A 11 -2.66 -14.51 8.45
C VAL A 11 -2.99 -13.11 8.99
N MET A 12 -3.19 -12.14 8.10
CA MET A 12 -3.65 -10.79 8.46
C MET A 12 -5.12 -10.81 8.86
N LYS A 13 -5.42 -10.47 10.12
CA LYS A 13 -6.79 -10.19 10.59
C LYS A 13 -7.05 -8.69 10.48
N ILE A 14 -7.92 -8.29 9.56
CA ILE A 14 -8.43 -6.92 9.46
C ILE A 14 -9.45 -6.72 10.60
N GLY A 15 -8.98 -6.24 11.75
CA GLY A 15 -9.77 -6.03 12.95
C GLY A 15 -9.90 -4.55 13.32
N ARG A 16 -11.15 -4.10 13.49
CA ARG A 16 -11.53 -2.79 14.05
C ARG A 16 -11.18 -2.70 15.54
N THR A 17 -9.90 -2.62 15.93
CA THR A 17 -9.46 -2.15 17.26
C THR A 17 -7.92 -2.07 17.30
N GLY A 18 -7.36 -0.87 17.41
CA GLY A 18 -6.12 -0.55 18.14
C GLY A 18 -4.83 -1.35 17.90
N SER A 19 -4.73 -2.18 16.86
CA SER A 19 -3.52 -2.97 16.59
C SER A 19 -2.63 -2.18 15.64
N SER A 20 -1.42 -1.87 16.08
CA SER A 20 -0.37 -1.25 15.27
C SER A 20 -0.27 -1.99 13.94
N VAL A 21 -0.59 -1.31 12.84
CA VAL A 21 -0.31 -1.83 11.51
C VAL A 21 1.20 -2.04 11.41
N VAL A 22 1.62 -3.30 11.28
CA VAL A 22 3.04 -3.62 11.11
C VAL A 22 3.43 -3.08 9.73
N SER A 23 4.33 -2.10 9.71
CA SER A 23 4.88 -1.59 8.46
C SER A 23 5.95 -2.56 7.96
N PHE A 24 5.94 -2.83 6.66
CA PHE A 24 6.96 -3.64 6.02
C PHE A 24 8.15 -2.75 5.64
N GLN A 25 9.36 -3.20 5.95
CA GLN A 25 10.58 -2.52 5.55
C GLN A 25 11.63 -3.55 5.13
N GLU A 26 12.00 -3.54 3.85
CA GLU A 26 13.14 -4.30 3.35
C GLU A 26 14.44 -3.82 4.01
N ASP A 27 15.31 -4.74 4.42
CA ASP A 27 16.56 -4.39 5.11
C ASP A 27 17.65 -3.87 4.18
N ASP A 28 17.67 -4.35 2.94
CA ASP A 28 18.63 -3.95 1.91
C ASP A 28 18.08 -2.85 0.97
N ALA A 29 16.90 -2.30 1.26
CA ALA A 29 16.31 -1.28 0.40
C ALA A 29 17.01 0.07 0.52
N GLN A 30 17.26 0.67 -0.64
CA GLN A 30 17.97 1.94 -0.78
C GLN A 30 17.02 3.03 -1.29
N CYS A 31 17.17 4.25 -0.77
CA CYS A 31 16.41 5.39 -1.29
C CYS A 31 16.89 5.75 -2.70
N PRO A 32 16.01 5.86 -3.72
CA PRO A 32 16.41 6.18 -5.09
C PRO A 32 16.96 7.61 -5.25
N GLN A 33 16.67 8.50 -4.30
CA GLN A 33 17.08 9.91 -4.38
C GLN A 33 18.44 10.17 -3.71
N CYS A 34 18.64 9.73 -2.47
CA CYS A 34 19.89 9.96 -1.73
C CYS A 34 20.84 8.77 -1.73
N LYS A 35 20.42 7.61 -2.26
CA LYS A 35 21.22 6.38 -2.26
C LYS A 35 21.64 5.91 -0.86
N SER A 36 20.96 6.38 0.19
CA SER A 36 21.16 5.86 1.54
C SER A 36 20.41 4.54 1.70
N ASP A 37 21.00 3.64 2.48
CA ASP A 37 20.42 2.40 2.96
C ASP A 37 20.28 2.42 4.50
N LYS A 38 19.72 1.36 5.08
CA LYS A 38 19.60 1.19 6.54
C LYS A 38 20.94 0.92 7.23
N TYR A 39 21.94 0.41 6.53
CA TYR A 39 23.26 0.15 7.10
C TYR A 39 23.95 1.48 7.46
N LEU A 40 23.91 2.46 6.56
CA LEU A 40 24.45 3.80 6.77
C LEU A 40 23.56 4.65 7.67
N ASN A 41 22.24 4.47 7.58
CA ASN A 41 21.26 5.22 8.36
C ASN A 41 20.24 4.27 8.99
N PRO A 42 20.46 3.76 10.21
CA PRO A 42 19.56 2.79 10.86
C PRO A 42 18.12 3.27 11.05
N ASN A 43 17.91 4.58 11.07
CA ASN A 43 16.58 5.21 11.19
C ASN A 43 15.94 5.51 9.82
N LEU A 44 16.53 5.07 8.71
CA LEU A 44 16.00 5.29 7.37
C LEU A 44 14.66 4.59 7.21
N LYS A 45 13.60 5.37 7.03
CA LYS A 45 12.26 4.88 6.71
C LYS A 45 11.91 5.22 5.29
N LEU A 46 11.65 4.19 4.49
CA LEU A 46 11.09 4.34 3.15
C LEU A 46 9.56 4.44 3.24
N MET A 47 9.03 5.42 2.55
CA MET A 47 7.60 5.70 2.43
C MET A 47 7.20 5.55 0.96
N VAL A 48 5.93 5.22 0.74
CA VAL A 48 5.36 4.95 -0.59
C VAL A 48 4.37 6.05 -0.94
N SER A 49 4.53 6.61 -2.13
CA SER A 49 3.63 7.62 -2.70
C SER A 49 2.33 7.03 -3.27
N PRO A 50 1.32 7.86 -3.63
CA PRO A 50 0.14 7.42 -4.37
C PRO A 50 0.44 6.85 -5.77
N CYS A 51 1.57 7.21 -6.38
CA CYS A 51 2.04 6.62 -7.63
C CYS A 51 2.91 5.38 -7.43
N PHE A 52 2.98 4.84 -6.20
CA PHE A 52 3.68 3.60 -5.84
C PHE A 52 5.21 3.62 -6.03
N HIS A 53 5.83 4.81 -5.95
CA HIS A 53 7.30 4.93 -5.87
C HIS A 53 7.76 5.13 -4.42
N LYS A 54 8.90 4.52 -4.06
CA LYS A 54 9.50 4.54 -2.71
C LYS A 54 10.46 5.73 -2.56
N MET A 55 10.40 6.46 -1.44
CA MET A 55 11.34 7.53 -1.09
C MET A 55 11.56 7.58 0.42
N CYS A 56 12.74 7.99 0.89
CA CYS A 56 12.95 8.15 2.34
C CYS A 56 12.33 9.45 2.87
N GLU A 57 11.96 9.45 4.15
CA GLU A 57 11.33 10.58 4.83
C GLU A 57 12.11 11.90 4.67
N GLN A 58 13.44 11.85 4.79
CA GLN A 58 14.29 13.04 4.62
C GLN A 58 14.26 13.62 3.20
N CYS A 59 14.28 12.75 2.17
CA CYS A 59 14.16 13.20 0.78
C CYS A 59 12.78 13.77 0.47
N ILE A 60 11.72 13.19 1.05
CA ILE A 60 10.36 13.71 0.93
C ILE A 60 10.29 15.11 1.56
N ASP A 61 10.83 15.27 2.76
CA ASP A 61 10.81 16.56 3.47
C ASP A 61 11.54 17.66 2.72
N MET A 62 12.70 17.34 2.14
CA MET A 62 13.46 18.28 1.33
C MET A 62 12.74 18.63 0.02
N LEU A 63 12.28 17.63 -0.73
CA LEU A 63 11.71 17.80 -2.07
C LEU A 63 10.35 18.51 -2.05
N PHE A 64 9.55 18.29 -1.01
CA PHE A 64 8.21 18.87 -0.86
C PHE A 64 8.14 20.03 0.15
N SER A 65 9.29 20.56 0.59
CA SER A 65 9.38 21.69 1.53
C SER A 65 8.71 22.95 1.00
N GLY A 66 8.89 23.24 -0.31
CA GLY A 66 8.31 24.41 -0.99
C GLY A 66 6.85 24.25 -1.41
N GLY A 67 6.22 23.10 -1.15
CA GLY A 67 4.84 22.81 -1.54
C GLY A 67 4.71 21.57 -2.43
N PRO A 68 3.60 21.44 -3.17
CA PRO A 68 3.38 20.33 -4.10
C PRO A 68 4.47 20.29 -5.17
N ALA A 69 5.06 19.11 -5.38
CA ALA A 69 6.15 18.88 -6.32
C ALA A 69 5.90 17.62 -7.15
N PRO A 70 6.50 17.48 -8.34
CA PRO A 70 6.36 16.27 -9.13
C PRO A 70 7.17 15.10 -8.52
N CYS A 71 6.62 13.89 -8.62
CA CYS A 71 7.35 12.66 -8.33
C CYS A 71 8.62 12.58 -9.21
N PRO A 72 9.79 12.23 -8.66
CA PRO A 72 11.02 12.12 -9.45
C PRO A 72 11.00 11.04 -10.53
N GLU A 73 10.18 9.99 -10.37
CA GLU A 73 10.15 8.83 -11.28
C GLU A 73 9.08 8.97 -12.36
N CYS A 74 7.85 9.36 -12.00
CA CYS A 74 6.73 9.42 -12.94
C CYS A 74 6.12 10.83 -13.11
N HIS A 75 6.72 11.85 -12.51
CA HIS A 75 6.33 13.27 -12.63
C HIS A 75 4.89 13.63 -12.25
N LEU A 76 4.18 12.73 -11.57
CA LEU A 76 2.86 13.03 -11.01
C LEU A 76 3.00 14.08 -9.90
N MET A 77 2.15 15.10 -9.90
CA MET A 77 2.13 16.12 -8.84
C MET A 77 1.65 15.51 -7.52
N LEU A 78 2.50 15.53 -6.50
CA LEU A 78 2.24 14.93 -5.18
C LEU A 78 2.32 15.97 -4.06
N ARG A 79 1.74 15.63 -2.91
CA ARG A 79 1.88 16.37 -1.66
C ARG A 79 2.56 15.51 -0.60
N LYS A 80 3.34 16.14 0.28
CA LYS A 80 4.06 15.48 1.39
C LYS A 80 3.16 14.56 2.24
N ASN A 81 1.93 14.98 2.54
CA ASN A 81 1.00 14.21 3.39
C ASN A 81 0.38 12.97 2.72
N GLN A 82 0.65 12.74 1.43
CA GLN A 82 0.13 11.58 0.70
C GLN A 82 1.07 10.37 0.74
N PHE A 83 2.28 10.53 1.27
CA PHE A 83 3.23 9.44 1.47
C PHE A 83 2.83 8.63 2.71
N MET A 84 2.83 7.31 2.59
CA MET A 84 2.41 6.38 3.63
C MET A 84 3.47 5.30 3.84
N SER A 85 3.51 4.70 5.04
CA SER A 85 4.36 3.53 5.29
C SER A 85 3.84 2.31 4.52
N GLN A 86 4.74 1.56 3.88
CA GLN A 86 4.42 0.31 3.21
C GLN A 86 3.90 -0.73 4.21
N ILE A 87 2.87 -1.50 3.84
CA ILE A 87 2.29 -2.56 4.69
C ILE A 87 2.58 -3.94 4.10
N PHE A 88 2.54 -4.07 2.77
CA PHE A 88 2.77 -5.31 2.04
C PHE A 88 4.14 -5.31 1.38
N GLU A 89 4.78 -6.47 1.24
CA GLU A 89 6.03 -6.61 0.49
C GLU A 89 5.87 -6.20 -0.97
N ASP A 90 4.80 -6.66 -1.61
CA ASP A 90 4.46 -6.32 -2.99
C ASP A 90 3.59 -5.05 -3.07
N LEU A 91 4.09 -4.06 -3.82
CA LEU A 91 3.37 -2.82 -4.10
C LEU A 91 2.14 -3.02 -5.00
N SER A 92 2.10 -4.09 -5.79
CA SER A 92 0.92 -4.46 -6.59
C SER A 92 -0.27 -4.80 -5.69
N VAL A 93 -0.03 -5.57 -4.63
CA VAL A 93 -1.04 -5.92 -3.61
C VAL A 93 -1.50 -4.66 -2.88
N GLU A 94 -0.58 -3.76 -2.51
CA GLU A 94 -0.96 -2.50 -1.87
C GLU A 94 -1.83 -1.63 -2.80
N LYS A 95 -1.53 -1.61 -4.10
CA LYS A 95 -2.34 -0.92 -5.11
C LYS A 95 -3.73 -1.52 -5.22
N GLU A 96 -3.84 -2.83 -5.33
CA GLU A 96 -5.09 -3.55 -5.38
C GLU A 96 -5.96 -3.26 -4.15
N VAL A 97 -5.38 -3.39 -2.95
CA VAL A 97 -6.09 -3.11 -1.69
C VAL A 97 -6.59 -1.67 -1.63
N ARG A 98 -5.78 -0.68 -2.05
CA ARG A 98 -6.22 0.73 -2.11
C ARG A 98 -7.39 0.93 -3.07
N ILE A 99 -7.41 0.24 -4.20
CA ILE A 99 -8.49 0.28 -5.17
C ILE A 99 -9.75 -0.38 -4.60
N ARG A 100 -9.65 -1.61 -4.08
CA ARG A 100 -10.75 -2.33 -3.45
C ARG A 100 -11.42 -1.52 -2.32
N ILE A 101 -10.63 -0.86 -1.46
CA ILE A 101 -11.16 0.03 -0.41
C ILE A 101 -11.94 1.21 -1.00
N ARG A 102 -11.49 1.78 -2.12
CA ARG A 102 -12.17 2.91 -2.78
C ARG A 102 -13.46 2.44 -3.44
N VAL A 103 -13.42 1.32 -4.15
CA VAL A 103 -14.58 0.70 -4.82
C VAL A 103 -15.63 0.32 -3.78
N ALA A 104 -15.26 -0.36 -2.70
CA ALA A 104 -16.17 -0.78 -1.64
C ALA A 104 -16.87 0.39 -0.90
N LYS A 105 -16.30 1.60 -0.92
CA LYS A 105 -16.97 2.80 -0.37
C LYS A 105 -18.12 3.28 -1.25
N VAL A 106 -18.06 3.04 -2.55
CA VAL A 106 -19.08 3.43 -3.54
C VAL A 106 -20.07 2.29 -3.75
N PHE A 107 -19.57 1.06 -3.88
CA PHE A 107 -20.32 -0.16 -4.11
C PHE A 107 -20.55 -0.91 -2.79
N ASN A 108 -21.41 -0.37 -1.93
CA ASN A 108 -21.62 -0.85 -0.56
C ASN A 108 -22.96 -1.55 -0.31
N LYS A 109 -23.63 -2.06 -1.37
CA LYS A 109 -24.88 -2.81 -1.24
C LYS A 109 -24.68 -4.10 -0.43
N ARG A 110 -25.67 -4.45 0.37
CA ARG A 110 -25.66 -5.61 1.27
C ARG A 110 -26.60 -6.71 0.77
N PRO A 111 -26.48 -7.95 1.26
CA PRO A 111 -27.39 -9.04 0.87
C PRO A 111 -28.88 -8.69 1.02
N GLU A 112 -29.21 -7.86 2.03
CA GLU A 112 -30.56 -7.38 2.30
C GLU A 112 -31.15 -6.50 1.17
N ASP A 113 -30.31 -5.91 0.32
CA ASP A 113 -30.72 -5.07 -0.81
C ASP A 113 -31.13 -5.88 -2.05
N PHE A 114 -31.05 -7.22 -1.99
CA PHE A 114 -31.30 -8.12 -3.12
C PHE A 114 -32.42 -9.11 -2.82
N SER A 115 -33.17 -9.49 -3.86
CA SER A 115 -34.27 -10.45 -3.75
C SER A 115 -33.81 -11.91 -3.67
N SER A 116 -32.55 -12.20 -4.03
CA SER A 116 -31.99 -13.55 -3.95
C SER A 116 -30.47 -13.51 -3.72
N LEU A 117 -29.94 -14.58 -3.13
CA LEU A 117 -28.50 -14.76 -2.94
C LEU A 117 -27.73 -14.77 -4.26
N ARG A 118 -28.34 -15.27 -5.33
CA ARG A 118 -27.71 -15.30 -6.66
C ARG A 118 -27.41 -13.89 -7.16
N LEU A 119 -28.39 -12.99 -7.11
CA LEU A 119 -28.21 -11.60 -7.56
C LEU A 119 -27.17 -10.85 -6.72
N TYR A 120 -27.08 -11.16 -5.42
CA TYR A 120 -26.03 -10.60 -4.57
C TYR A 120 -24.64 -11.10 -4.99
N ASN A 121 -24.48 -12.39 -5.27
CA ASN A 121 -23.21 -12.94 -5.75
C ASN A 121 -22.84 -12.38 -7.14
N ASP A 122 -23.80 -12.28 -8.05
CA ASP A 122 -23.59 -11.68 -9.38
C ASP A 122 -23.09 -10.22 -9.23
N TYR A 123 -23.67 -9.45 -8.30
CA TYR A 123 -23.20 -8.10 -7.96
C TYR A 123 -21.78 -8.09 -7.37
N LEU A 124 -21.42 -9.05 -6.50
CA LEU A 124 -20.06 -9.12 -5.95
C LEU A 124 -19.02 -9.40 -7.03
N GLU A 125 -19.32 -10.30 -7.98
CA GLU A 125 -18.46 -10.56 -9.13
C GLU A 125 -18.30 -9.31 -10.00
N GLU A 126 -19.38 -8.59 -10.30
CA GLU A 126 -19.32 -7.32 -11.04
C GLU A 126 -18.42 -6.29 -10.33
N VAL A 127 -18.48 -6.20 -9.00
CA VAL A 127 -17.63 -5.31 -8.21
C VAL A 127 -16.16 -5.72 -8.26
N GLU A 128 -15.87 -7.02 -8.22
CA GLU A 128 -14.51 -7.55 -8.35
C GLU A 128 -13.94 -7.27 -9.75
N ASP A 129 -14.71 -7.47 -10.81
CA ASP A 129 -14.33 -7.15 -12.20
C ASP A 129 -13.96 -5.67 -12.39
N ILE A 130 -14.67 -4.76 -11.71
CA ILE A 130 -14.35 -3.31 -11.73
C ILE A 130 -13.04 -3.01 -10.98
N SER A 131 -12.68 -3.83 -9.99
CA SER A 131 -11.51 -3.60 -9.14
C SER A 131 -10.23 -4.31 -9.59
N ASN A 132 -10.31 -5.17 -10.60
CA ASN A 132 -9.20 -5.95 -11.15
C ASN A 132 -8.35 -5.10 -12.12
N PHE A 133 -7.04 -4.95 -11.87
CA PHE A 133 -6.13 -4.09 -12.64
C PHE A 133 -4.73 -4.70 -12.82
#